data_AF-A0A396HQI1-F1
#
_entry.id   AF-A0A396HQI1-F1
#
_cell.length_a   1.000
_cell.length_b   1.000
_cell.length_c   1.000
_cell.angle_alpha   90.00
_cell.angle_beta   90.00
_cell.angle_gamma   90.00
#
_symmetry.space_group_name_H-M   'P 1'
#
loop_
_entity.id
_entity.type
_entity.pdbx_description
1 polymer ?
#
loop_
_entity_poly.entity_id
_entity_poly.type
_entity_poly.pdbx_seq_one_letter_code
_entity_poly.pdbx_strand_id
1 'polypeptide(L)'
;MIESLGSGKRLGLWVELGGGLLSPPDLEPAINALKEVENFLTANPSEIVTLILEDYVETPNGLTNIFKASGLMKYWFPISSMPKDGQDWPLVKDMVAKNHRLIVFGSQKNKEQSEGIAYQWNYMVENQYGKNGMVHGKCPNRVDSSALNDRSKSLVLVNHFRTIPIQQATSAAGNRWANFVAVDYYKRSDGGGSFQAVDMLNGKLMCGCDDVHACMVSLLYFLPVSTHGPSSQMWVPS
;
A
#
# COMPACT_ATOMS: atom_id res chain seq x y z
N MET A 1 2.41 7.75 -8.47
CA MET A 1 1.21 6.94 -8.76
C MET A 1 0.55 6.58 -7.46
N ILE A 2 -0.74 6.82 -7.39
CA ILE A 2 -1.56 6.79 -6.17
C ILE A 2 -2.64 5.76 -6.43
N GLU A 3 -2.66 4.69 -5.64
CA GLU A 3 -3.77 3.74 -5.65
C GLU A 3 -4.56 3.78 -4.35
N SER A 4 -5.86 3.68 -4.56
CA SER A 4 -6.97 3.85 -3.63
C SER A 4 -7.05 2.69 -2.63
N LEU A 5 -7.05 3.01 -1.34
CA LEU A 5 -7.49 2.11 -0.27
C LEU A 5 -9.02 2.15 -0.14
N GLY A 6 -9.72 1.61 -1.14
CA GLY A 6 -11.17 1.43 -1.10
C GLY A 6 -11.59 0.39 -0.05
N SER A 7 -12.80 0.55 0.48
CA SER A 7 -13.36 -0.15 1.64
C SER A 7 -13.05 -1.66 1.71
N GLY A 8 -12.18 -2.04 2.65
CA GLY A 8 -11.82 -3.41 2.97
C GLY A 8 -10.47 -3.83 2.38
N LYS A 9 -9.43 -3.90 3.21
CA LYS A 9 -8.10 -4.51 2.97
C LYS A 9 -7.61 -4.49 1.51
N ARG A 10 -7.65 -3.33 0.84
CA ARG A 10 -6.94 -3.17 -0.43
C ARG A 10 -5.48 -2.81 -0.16
N LEU A 11 -4.60 -3.23 -1.06
CA LEU A 11 -3.17 -2.99 -1.03
C LEU A 11 -2.82 -1.70 -1.77
N GLY A 12 -1.76 -1.04 -1.32
CA GLY A 12 -1.16 0.06 -2.07
C GLY A 12 -0.05 -0.45 -2.99
N LEU A 13 -0.06 -0.05 -4.25
CA LEU A 13 1.11 -0.15 -5.13
C LEU A 13 2.10 0.95 -4.74
N TRP A 14 3.34 0.56 -4.41
CA TRP A 14 4.45 1.51 -4.28
C TRP A 14 5.33 1.42 -5.52
N VAL A 15 5.84 2.56 -5.94
CA VAL A 15 6.70 2.68 -7.11
C VAL A 15 7.99 3.27 -6.62
N GLU A 16 9.05 2.48 -6.65
CA GLU A 16 10.41 2.96 -6.40
C GLU A 16 10.79 3.83 -7.58
N LEU A 17 10.84 5.15 -7.39
CA LEU A 17 11.53 6.03 -8.33
C LEU A 17 13.02 5.97 -7.97
N GLY A 18 13.67 4.85 -8.31
CA GLY A 18 15.12 4.72 -8.16
C GLY A 18 15.82 5.85 -8.90
N GLY A 19 16.79 6.50 -8.25
CA GLY A 19 17.51 7.70 -8.73
C GLY A 19 18.38 7.53 -9.99
N GLY A 20 18.02 6.63 -10.90
CA GLY A 20 18.81 6.29 -12.10
C GLY A 20 18.20 6.66 -13.44
N LEU A 21 16.94 7.13 -13.54
CA LEU A 21 16.27 7.27 -14.84
C LEU A 21 15.39 8.51 -15.02
N LEU A 22 15.82 9.67 -14.50
CA LEU A 22 15.32 10.94 -14.98
C LEU A 22 16.51 11.89 -15.19
N SER A 23 16.70 12.30 -16.44
CA SER A 23 17.61 13.38 -16.80
C SER A 23 17.24 14.64 -15.97
N PRO A 24 18.20 15.49 -15.57
CA PRO A 24 17.91 16.71 -14.80
C PRO A 24 16.74 17.59 -15.30
N PRO A 25 16.48 17.74 -16.62
CA PRO A 25 15.29 18.46 -17.12
C PRO A 25 13.93 17.76 -16.89
N ASP A 26 13.90 16.47 -16.54
CA ASP A 26 12.67 15.68 -16.35
C ASP A 26 12.26 15.54 -14.87
N LEU A 27 13.02 16.15 -13.95
CA LEU A 27 12.67 16.20 -12.53
C LEU A 27 11.62 17.30 -12.32
N GLU A 28 10.35 16.94 -12.45
CA GLU A 28 9.29 17.80 -11.92
C GLU A 28 9.52 18.03 -10.41
N PRO A 29 9.34 19.27 -9.92
CA PRO A 29 9.44 19.55 -8.50
C PRO A 29 8.54 18.60 -7.70
N ALA A 30 9.07 17.97 -6.65
CA ALA A 30 8.32 17.00 -5.83
C ALA A 30 6.97 17.54 -5.33
N ILE A 31 6.85 18.86 -5.16
CA ILE A 31 5.60 19.53 -4.80
C ILE A 31 4.48 19.34 -5.84
N ASN A 32 4.78 19.18 -7.13
CA ASN A 32 3.76 18.91 -8.16
C ASN A 32 3.14 17.54 -7.95
N ALA A 33 3.97 16.50 -7.78
CA ALA A 33 3.50 15.15 -7.47
C ALA A 33 2.70 15.13 -6.14
N LEU A 34 3.13 15.87 -5.12
CA LEU A 34 2.38 15.99 -3.86
C LEU A 34 1.03 16.72 -4.04
N LYS A 35 0.94 17.70 -4.94
CA LYS A 35 -0.33 18.35 -5.30
C LYS A 35 -1.27 17.40 -6.04
N GLU A 36 -0.75 16.49 -6.87
CA GLU A 36 -1.57 15.44 -7.46
C GLU A 36 -2.15 14.51 -6.39
N VAL A 37 -1.36 14.15 -5.37
CA VAL A 37 -1.84 13.39 -4.20
C VAL A 37 -2.94 14.16 -3.47
N GLU A 38 -2.75 15.46 -3.25
CA GLU A 38 -3.75 16.29 -2.58
C GLU A 38 -5.06 16.37 -3.38
N ASN A 39 -4.97 16.61 -4.68
CA ASN A 39 -6.12 16.62 -5.58
C ASN A 39 -6.85 15.27 -5.55
N PHE A 40 -6.12 14.15 -5.57
CA PHE A 40 -6.69 12.82 -5.48
C PHE A 40 -7.43 12.59 -4.15
N LEU A 41 -6.79 12.91 -3.01
CA LEU A 41 -7.41 12.74 -1.68
C LEU A 41 -8.61 13.67 -1.47
N THR A 42 -8.62 14.84 -2.11
CA THR A 42 -9.77 15.75 -2.15
C THR A 42 -10.91 15.15 -2.97
N ALA A 43 -10.64 14.62 -4.16
CA ALA A 43 -11.66 14.02 -5.02
C ALA A 43 -12.21 12.67 -4.49
N ASN A 44 -11.42 11.96 -3.68
CA ASN A 44 -11.76 10.61 -3.22
C ASN A 44 -11.77 10.55 -1.68
N PRO A 45 -12.87 10.94 -1.01
CA PRO A 45 -12.91 11.14 0.45
C PRO A 45 -12.78 9.85 1.28
N SER A 46 -13.05 8.69 0.69
CA SER A 46 -12.92 7.39 1.35
C SER A 46 -11.55 6.74 1.19
N GLU A 47 -10.66 7.38 0.43
CA GLU A 47 -9.38 6.79 0.05
C GLU A 47 -8.26 7.23 0.99
N ILE A 48 -7.32 6.32 1.22
CA ILE A 48 -6.09 6.54 1.96
C ILE A 48 -4.93 6.31 0.99
N VAL A 49 -3.89 7.13 1.11
CA VAL A 49 -2.66 7.04 0.33
C VAL A 49 -1.48 6.77 1.26
N THR A 50 -0.61 5.85 0.87
CA THR A 50 0.67 5.60 1.54
C THR A 50 1.81 6.02 0.63
N LEU A 51 2.72 6.84 1.15
CA LEU A 51 3.96 7.22 0.49
C LEU A 51 5.14 6.59 1.24
N ILE A 52 6.05 5.94 0.52
CA ILE A 52 7.31 5.43 1.06
C ILE A 52 8.42 6.18 0.31
N LEU A 53 9.23 6.94 1.04
CA LEU A 53 10.17 7.90 0.48
C LEU A 53 11.60 7.43 0.72
N GLU A 54 12.35 7.23 -0.37
CA GLU A 54 13.80 7.22 -0.29
C GLU A 54 14.27 8.67 -0.17
N ASP A 55 14.73 9.03 1.02
CA ASP A 55 14.92 10.40 1.43
C ASP A 55 16.41 10.79 1.48
N TYR A 56 16.79 11.63 0.52
CA TYR A 56 18.12 12.25 0.41
C TYR A 56 18.09 13.75 0.75
N VAL A 57 17.00 14.26 1.32
CA VAL A 57 16.85 15.70 1.62
C VAL A 57 17.59 16.03 2.90
N GLU A 58 18.73 16.71 2.78
CA GLU A 58 19.55 17.12 3.93
C GLU A 58 19.05 18.41 4.61
N THR A 59 18.29 19.24 3.89
CA THR A 59 17.77 20.50 4.45
C THR A 59 16.76 20.20 5.56
N PRO A 60 16.97 20.72 6.79
CA PRO A 60 16.02 20.50 7.89
C PRO A 60 14.61 20.94 7.51
N ASN A 61 13.62 20.08 7.77
CA ASN A 61 12.21 20.31 7.40
C ASN A 61 11.94 20.45 5.90
N GLY A 62 12.87 20.10 5.02
CA GLY A 62 12.69 20.23 3.56
C GLY A 62 11.45 19.45 3.07
N LEU A 63 11.30 18.19 3.51
CA LEU A 63 10.13 17.36 3.20
C LEU A 63 8.87 17.89 3.89
N THR A 64 8.94 18.18 5.18
CA THR A 64 7.78 18.67 5.94
C THR A 64 7.22 19.98 5.38
N ASN A 65 8.09 20.88 4.92
CA ASN A 65 7.70 22.14 4.29
C ASN A 65 6.95 21.92 2.96
N ILE A 66 7.37 20.97 2.12
CA ILE A 66 6.66 20.67 0.86
C ILE A 66 5.33 19.94 1.10
N PHE A 67 5.22 19.10 2.14
CA PHE A 67 3.93 18.52 2.55
C PHE A 67 2.96 19.60 3.06
N LYS A 68 3.47 20.59 3.80
CA LYS A 68 2.68 21.74 4.22
C LYS A 68 2.24 22.59 3.03
N ALA A 69 3.16 22.91 2.12
CA ALA A 69 2.89 23.74 0.95
C ALA A 69 1.96 23.08 -0.08
N SER A 70 1.94 21.74 -0.15
CA SER A 70 1.00 20.98 -0.98
C SER A 70 -0.40 20.86 -0.37
N GLY A 71 -0.58 21.21 0.92
CA GLY A 71 -1.87 21.10 1.60
C GLY A 71 -2.16 19.71 2.17
N LEU A 72 -1.22 18.77 2.08
CA LEU A 72 -1.39 17.38 2.49
C LEU A 72 -1.44 17.16 4.01
N MET A 73 -0.94 18.10 4.81
CA MET A 73 -0.89 17.95 6.28
C MET A 73 -2.26 17.74 6.92
N LYS A 74 -3.36 18.18 6.29
CA LYS A 74 -4.74 17.92 6.76
C LYS A 74 -5.12 16.44 6.72
N TYR A 75 -4.40 15.63 5.94
CA TYR A 75 -4.62 14.18 5.80
C TYR A 75 -3.64 13.33 6.63
N TRP A 76 -2.65 13.94 7.29
CA TRP A 76 -1.51 13.25 7.87
C TRP A 76 -1.90 12.22 8.94
N PHE A 77 -1.42 10.99 8.82
CA PHE A 77 -1.56 9.96 9.84
C PHE A 77 -0.43 10.08 10.87
N PRO A 78 -0.72 10.38 12.15
CA PRO A 78 0.30 10.69 13.13
C PRO A 78 1.03 9.43 13.63
N ILE A 79 2.36 9.52 13.83
CA ILE A 79 3.20 8.44 14.37
C ILE A 79 2.68 7.93 15.72
N SER A 80 2.14 8.80 16.56
CA SER A 80 1.57 8.40 17.86
C SER A 80 0.41 7.41 17.75
N SER A 81 -0.22 7.32 16.58
CA SER A 81 -1.30 6.37 16.27
C SER A 81 -0.82 5.19 15.43
N MET A 82 0.46 5.14 15.04
CA MET A 82 1.01 4.00 14.29
C MET A 82 1.24 2.82 15.23
N PRO A 83 0.88 1.60 14.83
CA PRO A 83 1.11 0.42 15.65
C PRO A 83 2.60 0.13 15.78
N LYS A 84 2.96 -0.46 16.92
CA LYS A 84 4.31 -0.93 17.22
C LYS A 84 4.27 -2.43 17.48
N ASP A 85 5.42 -3.08 17.38
CA ASP A 85 5.60 -4.47 17.81
C ASP A 85 4.58 -5.46 17.21
N GLY A 86 4.27 -5.28 15.93
CA GLY A 86 3.38 -6.18 15.19
C GLY A 86 1.89 -5.97 15.44
N GLN A 87 1.50 -4.94 16.22
CA GLN A 87 0.09 -4.65 16.46
C GLN A 87 -0.66 -4.27 15.18
N ASP A 88 -1.98 -4.44 15.22
CA ASP A 88 -2.86 -4.13 14.12
C ASP A 88 -2.96 -2.62 13.86
N TRP A 89 -3.03 -2.26 12.59
CA TRP A 89 -3.34 -0.90 12.16
C TRP A 89 -4.81 -0.56 12.44
N PRO A 90 -5.16 0.72 12.67
CA PRO A 90 -6.55 1.13 12.80
C PRO A 90 -7.37 0.73 11.57
N LEU A 91 -8.67 0.53 11.78
CA LEU A 91 -9.57 0.22 10.67
C LEU A 91 -9.62 1.41 9.70
N VAL A 92 -9.64 1.11 8.39
CA VAL A 92 -9.74 2.13 7.33
C VAL A 92 -10.90 3.10 7.58
N LYS A 93 -12.07 2.59 8.03
CA LYS A 93 -13.22 3.43 8.37
C LYS A 93 -12.92 4.47 9.46
N ASP A 94 -12.09 4.12 10.44
CA ASP A 94 -11.75 4.99 11.57
C ASP A 94 -10.69 6.01 11.16
N MET A 95 -9.76 5.60 10.29
CA MET A 95 -8.78 6.48 9.66
C MET A 95 -9.46 7.55 8.80
N VAL A 96 -10.39 7.13 7.94
CA VAL A 96 -11.19 8.01 7.08
C VAL A 96 -12.05 8.95 7.92
N ALA A 97 -12.73 8.45 8.96
CA ALA A 97 -13.56 9.26 9.85
C ALA A 97 -12.77 10.37 10.56
N LYS A 98 -11.48 10.15 10.84
CA LYS A 98 -10.55 11.13 11.42
C LYS A 98 -9.81 11.97 10.38
N ASN A 99 -10.09 11.77 9.10
CA ASN A 99 -9.35 12.33 7.97
C ASN A 99 -7.84 12.01 7.97
N HIS A 100 -7.40 10.94 8.66
CA HIS A 100 -6.02 10.46 8.62
C HIS A 100 -5.81 9.56 7.38
N ARG A 101 -5.72 10.20 6.22
CA ARG A 101 -5.75 9.56 4.89
C ARG A 101 -4.43 9.61 4.13
N LEU A 102 -3.36 10.06 4.76
CA LEU A 102 -2.00 10.04 4.23
C LEU A 102 -1.04 9.43 5.24
N ILE A 103 -0.48 8.26 4.92
CA ILE A 103 0.58 7.60 5.68
C ILE A 103 1.91 7.87 4.96
N VAL A 104 2.93 8.35 5.67
CA VAL A 104 4.25 8.62 5.06
C VAL A 104 5.34 7.91 5.83
N PHE A 105 6.10 7.08 5.13
CA PHE A 105 7.32 6.46 5.59
C PHE A 105 8.53 7.07 4.89
N GLY A 106 9.65 7.20 5.61
CA GLY A 106 10.93 7.68 5.08
C GLY A 106 12.09 6.74 5.44
N SER A 107 13.16 6.81 4.64
CA SER A 107 14.38 6.02 4.86
C SER A 107 15.37 6.62 5.88
N GLN A 108 15.12 7.85 6.38
CA GLN A 108 15.99 8.55 7.32
C GLN A 108 15.51 8.41 8.78
N LYS A 109 16.29 7.73 9.62
CA LYS A 109 15.91 7.39 11.01
C LYS A 109 15.67 8.61 11.90
N ASN A 110 16.50 9.65 11.77
CA ASN A 110 16.42 10.85 12.60
C ASN A 110 15.13 11.66 12.39
N LYS A 111 14.52 11.58 11.19
CA LYS A 111 13.32 12.35 10.84
C LYS A 111 12.05 11.89 11.50
N GLU A 112 12.01 10.67 12.03
CA GLU A 112 10.87 10.23 12.86
C GLU A 112 10.74 11.10 14.12
N GLN A 113 11.87 11.36 14.79
CA GLN A 113 11.87 12.19 15.99
C GLN A 113 11.86 13.68 15.67
N SER A 114 12.61 14.12 14.65
CA SER A 114 12.77 15.56 14.39
C SER A 114 11.64 16.18 13.55
N GLU A 115 11.04 15.41 12.65
CA GLU A 115 10.06 15.91 11.67
C GLU A 115 8.71 15.18 11.72
N GLY A 116 8.61 14.08 12.45
CA GLY A 116 7.38 13.29 12.51
C GLY A 116 7.13 12.44 11.27
N ILE A 117 8.18 12.11 10.50
CA ILE A 117 8.11 11.21 9.33
C ILE A 117 8.50 9.79 9.77
N ALA A 118 7.58 8.84 9.66
CA ALA A 118 7.79 7.49 10.18
C ALA A 118 9.01 6.80 9.55
N TYR A 119 9.92 6.27 10.35
CA TYR A 119 11.09 5.56 9.83
C TYR A 119 10.66 4.19 9.32
N GLN A 120 10.78 3.93 8.01
CA GLN A 120 10.17 2.76 7.37
C GLN A 120 10.53 1.44 8.05
N TRP A 121 11.79 1.28 8.45
CA TRP A 121 12.33 0.06 9.05
C TRP A 121 11.80 -0.23 10.47
N ASN A 122 11.10 0.73 11.08
CA ASN A 122 10.36 0.47 12.31
C ASN A 122 9.06 -0.30 12.07
N TYR A 123 8.46 -0.23 10.88
CA TYR A 123 7.10 -0.69 10.62
C TYR A 123 6.98 -1.81 9.58
N MET A 124 7.94 -1.93 8.66
CA MET A 124 7.87 -2.91 7.57
C MET A 124 9.15 -3.73 7.38
N VAL A 125 8.96 -4.94 6.82
CA VAL A 125 10.04 -5.76 6.25
C VAL A 125 10.03 -5.68 4.73
N GLU A 126 11.20 -5.81 4.10
CA GLU A 126 11.38 -5.69 2.66
C GLU A 126 12.42 -6.68 2.13
N ASN A 127 12.14 -7.34 1.01
CA ASN A 127 13.14 -8.17 0.32
C ASN A 127 14.09 -7.32 -0.53
N GLN A 128 15.31 -7.78 -0.72
CA GLN A 128 16.34 -7.07 -1.48
C GLN A 128 15.87 -6.78 -2.91
N TYR A 129 16.06 -5.53 -3.36
CA TYR A 129 15.81 -5.11 -4.74
C TYR A 129 17.01 -5.46 -5.66
N GLY A 130 16.81 -5.31 -6.97
CA GLY A 130 17.84 -5.46 -7.98
C GLY A 130 18.40 -6.89 -8.12
N LYS A 131 19.55 -7.03 -8.79
CA LYS A 131 20.17 -8.35 -9.07
C LYS A 131 20.45 -9.17 -7.81
N ASN A 132 20.77 -8.50 -6.70
CA ASN A 132 21.03 -9.15 -5.41
C ASN A 132 19.75 -9.73 -4.78
N GLY A 133 18.57 -9.26 -5.18
CA GLY A 133 17.27 -9.83 -4.83
C GLY A 133 16.88 -11.03 -5.68
N MET A 134 17.39 -11.11 -6.91
CA MET A 134 17.04 -12.11 -7.92
C MET A 134 17.79 -13.44 -7.72
N VAL A 135 17.76 -14.00 -6.51
CA VAL A 135 18.46 -15.24 -6.17
C VAL A 135 17.51 -16.43 -6.24
N HIS A 136 17.78 -17.38 -7.14
CA HIS A 136 16.91 -18.55 -7.33
C HIS A 136 16.67 -19.31 -6.02
N GLY A 137 15.40 -19.60 -5.72
CA GLY A 137 15.00 -20.32 -4.50
C GLY A 137 15.18 -19.55 -3.19
N LYS A 138 15.65 -18.31 -3.22
CA LYS A 138 15.80 -17.45 -2.03
C LYS A 138 15.02 -16.15 -2.18
N CYS A 139 14.72 -15.52 -1.04
CA CYS A 139 14.16 -14.18 -0.96
C CYS A 139 14.94 -13.44 0.14
N PRO A 140 16.15 -12.93 -0.17
CA PRO A 140 16.97 -12.25 0.84
C PRO A 140 16.27 -10.95 1.29
N ASN A 141 16.38 -10.59 2.57
CA ASN A 141 15.93 -9.28 3.04
C ASN A 141 16.88 -8.17 2.56
N ARG A 142 16.36 -6.95 2.45
CA ARG A 142 17.17 -5.75 2.27
C ARG A 142 18.05 -5.53 3.50
N VAL A 143 19.25 -4.99 3.30
CA VAL A 143 20.26 -4.82 4.37
C VAL A 143 19.77 -3.99 5.56
N ASP A 144 18.99 -2.94 5.29
CA ASP A 144 18.43 -2.07 6.32
C ASP A 144 17.19 -2.68 7.02
N SER A 145 16.63 -3.73 6.43
CA SER A 145 15.42 -4.40 6.90
C SER A 145 15.73 -5.52 7.88
N SER A 146 14.85 -5.70 8.86
CA SER A 146 14.79 -6.93 9.65
C SER A 146 14.61 -8.17 8.75
N ALA A 147 14.79 -9.36 9.32
CA ALA A 147 14.42 -10.61 8.66
C ALA A 147 12.94 -10.58 8.21
N LEU A 148 12.62 -11.11 7.03
CA LEU A 148 11.27 -11.03 6.45
C LEU A 148 10.18 -11.67 7.33
N ASN A 149 10.55 -12.64 8.16
CA ASN A 149 9.65 -13.29 9.10
C ASN A 149 9.53 -12.57 10.45
N ASP A 150 10.16 -11.39 10.63
CA ASP A 150 10.03 -10.56 11.82
C ASP A 150 8.60 -10.03 11.94
N ARG A 151 7.87 -10.56 12.93
CA ARG A 151 6.48 -10.21 13.22
C ARG A 151 6.36 -8.97 14.10
N SER A 152 7.46 -8.41 14.61
CA SER A 152 7.43 -7.08 15.25
C SER A 152 7.15 -5.97 14.23
N LYS A 153 7.32 -6.25 12.93
CA LYS A 153 6.96 -5.38 11.82
C LYS A 153 5.62 -5.82 11.26
N SER A 154 4.58 -4.99 11.41
CA SER A 154 3.22 -5.35 10.98
C SER A 154 3.04 -5.32 9.46
N LEU A 155 3.89 -4.59 8.73
CA LEU A 155 3.80 -4.44 7.29
C LEU A 155 4.86 -5.26 6.54
N VAL A 156 4.53 -5.70 5.34
CA VAL A 156 5.41 -6.40 4.41
C VAL A 156 5.41 -5.68 3.08
N LEU A 157 6.58 -5.22 2.62
CA LEU A 157 6.78 -4.69 1.28
C LEU A 157 7.57 -5.72 0.45
N VAL A 158 7.16 -5.94 -0.79
CA VAL A 158 7.86 -6.86 -1.70
C VAL A 158 8.33 -6.13 -2.95
N ASN A 159 9.65 -6.06 -3.13
CA ASN A 159 10.29 -5.82 -4.41
C ASN A 159 9.96 -6.97 -5.37
N HIS A 160 9.08 -6.68 -6.31
CA HIS A 160 8.52 -7.64 -7.24
C HIS A 160 9.38 -7.77 -8.49
N PHE A 161 9.78 -9.01 -8.76
CA PHE A 161 10.52 -9.38 -9.95
C PHE A 161 9.67 -10.33 -10.79
N ARG A 162 9.66 -10.15 -12.11
CA ARG A 162 8.96 -11.07 -13.03
C ARG A 162 9.42 -12.52 -12.89
N THR A 163 10.65 -12.75 -12.44
CA THR A 163 11.26 -14.08 -12.32
C THR A 163 11.09 -14.71 -10.93
N ILE A 164 10.56 -13.98 -9.95
CA ILE A 164 10.36 -14.47 -8.58
C ILE A 164 8.84 -14.50 -8.29
N PRO A 165 8.24 -15.69 -8.16
CA PRO A 165 6.83 -15.82 -7.80
C PRO A 165 6.55 -15.17 -6.45
N ILE A 166 5.43 -14.45 -6.35
CA ILE A 166 5.07 -13.72 -5.13
C ILE A 166 4.72 -14.66 -3.96
N GLN A 167 4.34 -15.91 -4.24
CA GLN A 167 4.19 -16.97 -3.24
C GLN A 167 5.53 -17.24 -2.52
N GLN A 168 6.65 -17.16 -3.23
CA GLN A 168 7.97 -17.36 -2.62
C GLN A 168 8.29 -16.24 -1.62
N ALA A 169 7.98 -14.99 -1.96
CA ALA A 169 8.11 -13.86 -1.05
C ALA A 169 7.18 -14.00 0.17
N THR A 170 5.97 -14.50 -0.04
CA THR A 170 4.98 -14.76 1.02
C THR A 170 5.47 -15.81 2.02
N SER A 171 6.04 -16.92 1.53
CA SER A 171 6.65 -17.93 2.40
C SER A 171 7.82 -17.36 3.21
N ALA A 172 8.69 -16.56 2.58
CA ALA A 172 9.81 -15.91 3.25
C ALA A 172 9.35 -14.91 4.32
N ALA A 173 8.21 -14.24 4.10
CA ALA A 173 7.58 -13.32 5.05
C ALA A 173 6.84 -14.01 6.21
N GLY A 174 7.08 -15.31 6.44
CA GLY A 174 6.42 -16.07 7.51
C GLY A 174 4.94 -16.34 7.23
N ASN A 175 4.62 -16.63 5.96
CA ASN A 175 3.27 -16.84 5.43
C ASN A 175 2.34 -15.63 5.56
N ARG A 176 2.92 -14.42 5.48
CA ARG A 176 2.18 -13.16 5.42
C ARG A 176 2.16 -12.66 3.99
N TRP A 177 0.97 -12.34 3.50
CA TRP A 177 0.82 -11.67 2.22
C TRP A 177 1.34 -10.24 2.33
N ALA A 178 2.00 -9.77 1.26
CA ALA A 178 2.57 -8.43 1.21
C ALA A 178 1.48 -7.36 1.33
N ASN A 179 1.77 -6.26 2.03
CA ASN A 179 0.98 -5.03 2.13
C ASN A 179 1.29 -4.04 0.99
N PHE A 180 2.49 -4.13 0.43
CA PHE A 180 2.95 -3.28 -0.66
C PHE A 180 3.73 -4.10 -1.67
N VAL A 181 3.57 -3.74 -2.93
CA VAL A 181 4.41 -4.23 -4.03
C VAL A 181 5.21 -3.06 -4.56
N ALA A 182 6.51 -3.28 -4.70
CA ALA A 182 7.46 -2.36 -5.29
C ALA A 182 7.86 -2.85 -6.68
N VAL A 183 7.88 -1.95 -7.66
CA VAL A 183 8.31 -2.25 -9.03
C VAL A 183 9.27 -1.17 -9.54
N ASP A 184 10.29 -1.61 -10.27
CA ASP A 184 11.36 -0.75 -10.82
C ASP A 184 10.82 0.27 -11.82
N TYR A 185 10.01 -0.19 -12.78
CA TYR A 185 9.41 0.70 -13.76
C TYR A 185 8.14 0.11 -14.38
N TYR A 186 7.10 0.92 -14.54
CA TYR A 186 5.94 0.60 -15.35
C TYR A 186 5.46 1.87 -16.09
N LYS A 187 4.97 1.72 -17.33
CA LYS A 187 4.45 2.83 -18.17
C LYS A 187 2.93 2.90 -18.18
N ARG A 188 2.29 1.75 -18.39
CA ARG A 188 0.85 1.50 -18.46
C ARG A 188 0.65 -0.02 -18.47
N SER A 189 -0.48 -0.48 -17.93
CA SER A 189 -0.88 -1.88 -17.96
C SER A 189 -2.33 -2.00 -18.42
N ASP A 190 -2.64 -3.11 -19.08
CA ASP A 190 -3.98 -3.60 -19.41
C ASP A 190 -4.54 -4.57 -18.33
N GLY A 191 -3.92 -4.60 -17.14
CA GLY A 191 -4.29 -5.45 -16.01
C GLY A 191 -3.28 -6.55 -15.70
N GLY A 192 -2.27 -6.75 -16.55
CA GLY A 192 -1.20 -7.73 -16.32
C GLY A 192 -0.02 -7.24 -15.45
N GLY A 193 0.89 -8.16 -15.14
CA GLY A 193 2.18 -7.87 -14.50
C GLY A 193 2.03 -7.40 -13.05
N SER A 194 2.42 -6.15 -12.77
CA SER A 194 2.35 -5.58 -11.42
C SER A 194 0.92 -5.46 -10.89
N PHE A 195 -0.04 -5.15 -11.77
CA PHE A 195 -1.46 -5.04 -11.41
C PHE A 195 -2.04 -6.40 -11.07
N GLN A 196 -1.73 -7.43 -11.87
CA GLN A 196 -2.09 -8.81 -11.56
C GLN A 196 -1.49 -9.28 -10.22
N ALA A 197 -0.26 -8.88 -9.90
CA ALA A 197 0.34 -9.18 -8.60
C ALA A 197 -0.43 -8.51 -7.45
N VAL A 198 -0.84 -7.25 -7.62
CA VAL A 198 -1.68 -6.53 -6.66
C VAL A 198 -3.06 -7.17 -6.52
N ASP A 199 -3.72 -7.54 -7.63
CA ASP A 199 -5.02 -8.22 -7.64
C ASP A 199 -4.98 -9.56 -6.93
N MET A 200 -3.92 -10.33 -7.15
CA MET A 200 -3.71 -11.62 -6.50
C MET A 200 -3.53 -11.44 -4.99
N LEU A 201 -2.67 -10.51 -4.56
CA LEU A 201 -2.47 -10.24 -3.15
C LEU A 201 -3.75 -9.71 -2.47
N ASN A 202 -4.50 -8.85 -3.16
CA ASN A 202 -5.80 -8.34 -2.70
C ASN A 202 -6.81 -9.48 -2.53
N GLY A 203 -6.91 -10.37 -3.51
CA GLY A 203 -7.73 -11.58 -3.44
C GLY A 203 -7.37 -12.42 -2.22
N LYS A 204 -6.08 -12.65 -2.00
CA LYS A 204 -5.57 -13.43 -0.86
C LYS A 204 -5.86 -12.80 0.49
N LEU A 205 -5.69 -11.49 0.63
CA LEU A 205 -5.91 -10.77 1.89
C LEU A 205 -7.40 -10.58 2.23
N MET A 206 -8.26 -10.42 1.22
CA MET A 206 -9.68 -10.17 1.43
C MET A 206 -10.50 -11.45 1.54
N CYS A 207 -10.27 -12.43 0.65
CA CYS A 207 -11.15 -13.59 0.52
C CYS A 207 -10.43 -14.94 0.29
N GLY A 208 -9.09 -14.95 0.24
CA GLY A 208 -8.29 -16.15 -0.01
C GLY A 208 -8.19 -16.57 -1.48
N CYS A 209 -8.82 -15.86 -2.40
CA CYS A 209 -8.78 -16.15 -3.83
C CYS A 209 -7.45 -15.74 -4.47
N ASP A 210 -7.13 -16.33 -5.63
CA ASP A 210 -5.97 -15.94 -6.45
C ASP A 210 -6.20 -14.63 -7.24
N ASP A 211 -7.40 -14.05 -7.15
CA ASP A 211 -7.76 -12.81 -7.82
C ASP A 211 -8.85 -12.08 -7.01
N VAL A 212 -8.70 -10.78 -6.82
CA VAL A 212 -9.68 -9.93 -6.13
C VAL A 212 -11.04 -9.90 -6.81
N HIS A 213 -11.09 -10.00 -8.13
CA HIS A 213 -12.34 -10.00 -8.89
C HIS A 213 -13.18 -11.24 -8.57
N ALA A 214 -12.54 -12.34 -8.14
CA ALA A 214 -13.23 -13.54 -7.66
C ALA A 214 -13.84 -13.36 -6.26
N CYS A 215 -13.40 -12.38 -5.46
CA CYS A 215 -13.98 -12.13 -4.14
C CYS A 215 -15.47 -11.74 -4.22
N MET A 216 -15.90 -11.09 -5.30
CA MET A 216 -17.30 -10.70 -5.49
C MET A 216 -18.21 -11.87 -5.90
N VAL A 217 -17.63 -12.96 -6.42
CA VAL A 217 -18.39 -14.15 -6.84
C VAL A 217 -18.78 -15.02 -5.64
N SER A 218 -17.99 -15.01 -4.56
CA SER A 218 -18.28 -15.81 -3.34
C SER A 218 -19.47 -15.33 -2.51
N LEU A 219 -19.95 -14.09 -2.68
CA LEU A 219 -21.13 -13.58 -1.96
C LEU A 219 -22.47 -14.04 -2.55
N LEU A 220 -22.49 -14.47 -3.82
CA LEU A 220 -23.71 -14.92 -4.50
C LEU A 220 -23.98 -16.43 -4.34
N TYR A 221 -22.97 -17.24 -3.98
CA TYR A 221 -23.13 -18.68 -3.78
C TYR A 221 -23.63 -19.09 -2.38
N PHE A 222 -23.76 -18.15 -1.43
CA PHE A 222 -24.26 -18.41 -0.07
C PHE A 222 -25.68 -17.89 0.19
N LEU A 223 -26.39 -17.38 -0.82
CA LEU A 223 -27.83 -17.20 -0.66
C LEU A 223 -28.50 -18.57 -0.86
N PRO A 224 -29.17 -19.14 0.16
CA PRO A 224 -30.04 -20.27 -0.11
C PRO A 224 -31.10 -19.79 -1.10
N VAL A 225 -31.22 -20.51 -2.22
CA VAL A 225 -32.36 -20.37 -3.12
C VAL A 225 -33.61 -20.64 -2.27
N SER A 226 -34.31 -19.58 -1.90
CA SER A 226 -35.60 -19.71 -1.23
C SER A 226 -36.58 -20.24 -2.26
N THR A 227 -36.81 -21.55 -2.23
CA THR A 227 -37.85 -22.21 -3.00
C THR A 227 -39.22 -21.94 -2.35
N HIS A 228 -39.73 -20.72 -2.47
CA HIS A 228 -41.16 -20.47 -2.32
C HIS A 228 -41.67 -19.72 -3.54
N GLY A 229 -42.46 -20.45 -4.33
CA GLY A 229 -43.13 -19.96 -5.54
C GLY A 229 -44.21 -18.91 -5.25
N PRO A 230 -44.83 -18.36 -6.30
CA PRO A 230 -45.63 -17.15 -6.23
C PRO A 230 -47.00 -17.45 -5.62
N SER A 231 -47.28 -16.87 -4.45
CA SER A 231 -48.64 -16.69 -3.97
C SER A 231 -49.09 -15.29 -4.37
N SER A 232 -49.80 -15.24 -5.48
CA SER A 232 -50.67 -14.14 -5.85
C SER A 232 -51.67 -13.83 -4.74
N GLN A 233 -51.60 -12.65 -4.13
CA GLN A 233 -52.81 -11.94 -3.71
C GLN A 233 -52.69 -10.43 -3.95
N MET A 234 -53.64 -10.00 -4.76
CA MET A 234 -54.06 -8.66 -5.13
C MET A 234 -54.85 -8.05 -3.95
N TRP A 235 -54.55 -6.82 -3.51
CA TRP A 235 -55.52 -5.73 -3.24
C TRP A 235 -54.84 -4.47 -2.67
N VAL A 236 -55.51 -3.34 -2.92
CA VAL A 236 -55.01 -1.97 -3.14
C VAL A 236 -55.20 -1.05 -1.90
N PRO A 237 -55.02 0.29 -1.93
CA PRO A 237 -54.34 1.05 -0.87
C PRO A 237 -55.30 1.85 0.03
N SER A 238 -54.76 2.37 1.13
CA SER A 238 -55.15 3.64 1.74
C SER A 238 -54.04 4.13 2.65
#